data_AF-A0A535S5S1-F1
#
_entry.id   AF-A0A535S5S1-F1
#
_cell.length_a   1.000
_cell.length_b   1.000
_cell.length_c   1.000
_cell.angle_alpha   90.00
_cell.angle_beta   90.00
_cell.angle_gamma   90.00
#
_symmetry.space_group_name_H-M   'P 1'
#
loop_
_entity.id
_entity.type
_entity.pdbx_description
1 polymer ?
#
loop_
_entity_poly.entity_id
_entity_poly.type
_entity_poly.pdbx_seq_one_letter_code
_entity_poly.pdbx_strand_id
1 'polypeptide(L)'
;MSRRWDGRNRCGGSRAAAQDADVAVLTIEPGPDLVARLRQALDAAPAATRYLIHTTPAPLFPLPLPGEGQGGGYPLSAVAVPVSDTCKEVIDGVIRRTVPRDSLATITGPWIFSDEALTDGLARIAGRERDITELVGLCKAARLKVRVVLDR
;
A
#
# COMPACT_ATOMS: atom_id res chain seq x y z
N MET A 1 3.38 -18.35 60.82
CA MET A 1 4.54 -17.44 61.09
C MET A 1 5.72 -18.02 60.32
N SER A 2 6.56 -17.36 59.55
CA SER A 2 6.74 -15.99 59.09
C SER A 2 7.69 -16.08 57.88
N ARG A 3 7.65 -15.07 57.02
CA ARG A 3 8.33 -14.92 55.73
C ARG A 3 9.87 -14.97 55.84
N ARG A 4 10.53 -15.38 54.76
CA ARG A 4 11.60 -14.58 54.14
C ARG A 4 11.59 -14.77 52.62
N TRP A 5 11.03 -13.79 51.94
CA TRP A 5 11.25 -13.49 50.53
C TRP A 5 12.45 -12.54 50.47
N ASP A 6 13.54 -13.01 49.87
CA ASP A 6 14.60 -12.23 49.22
C ASP A 6 14.80 -12.99 47.88
N GLY A 7 14.63 -12.45 46.68
CA GLY A 7 14.84 -11.10 46.21
C GLY A 7 15.85 -11.19 45.07
N ARG A 8 15.34 -11.17 43.81
CA ARG A 8 15.96 -10.77 42.52
C ARG A 8 15.79 -11.80 41.41
N ASN A 9 14.59 -11.81 40.81
CA ASN A 9 14.46 -12.24 39.42
C ASN A 9 14.86 -11.04 38.56
N ARG A 10 16.09 -11.03 38.03
CA ARG A 10 16.46 -10.05 37.00
C ARG A 10 15.63 -10.34 35.77
N CYS A 11 14.79 -9.38 35.41
CA CYS A 11 14.06 -9.32 34.15
C CYS A 11 15.02 -9.58 32.99
N GLY A 12 14.89 -10.75 32.37
CA GLY A 12 15.57 -11.09 31.14
C GLY A 12 14.92 -10.36 29.98
N GLY A 13 15.54 -9.26 29.57
CA GLY A 13 15.51 -8.73 28.21
C GLY A 13 14.13 -8.37 27.66
N SER A 14 13.65 -7.18 27.98
CA SER A 14 12.81 -6.44 27.04
C SER A 14 13.54 -6.41 25.70
N ARG A 15 13.03 -7.13 24.69
CA ARG A 15 13.46 -6.94 23.31
C ARG A 15 13.17 -5.48 23.01
N ALA A 16 14.23 -4.68 22.91
CA ALA A 16 14.17 -3.26 22.65
C ALA A 16 13.18 -3.02 21.51
N ALA A 17 12.24 -2.10 21.73
CA ALA A 17 11.53 -1.47 20.63
C ALA A 17 12.60 -1.08 19.60
N ALA A 18 12.45 -1.55 18.37
CA ALA A 18 13.33 -1.18 17.29
C ALA A 18 13.44 0.36 17.31
N GLN A 19 14.67 0.85 17.28
CA GLN A 19 15.00 2.28 17.32
C GLN A 19 14.05 3.05 16.41
N ASP A 20 13.47 4.14 16.94
CA ASP A 20 12.81 5.18 16.16
C ASP A 20 13.73 5.52 14.99
N ALA A 21 13.40 5.03 13.80
CA ALA A 21 13.97 5.59 12.60
C ALA A 21 13.55 7.07 12.59
N ASP A 22 14.49 7.98 12.38
CA ASP A 22 14.24 9.42 12.37
C ASP A 22 13.19 9.72 11.27
N VAL A 23 11.92 9.80 11.64
CA VAL A 23 10.82 9.99 10.69
C VAL A 23 10.75 11.49 10.37
N ALA A 24 11.36 11.86 9.25
CA ALA A 24 11.18 13.19 8.67
C ALA A 24 9.82 13.27 7.97
N VAL A 25 8.93 14.15 8.44
CA VAL A 25 7.65 14.44 7.79
C VAL A 25 7.80 15.69 6.94
N LEU A 26 7.56 15.56 5.63
CA LEU A 26 7.55 16.67 4.69
C LEU A 26 6.13 16.93 4.18
N THR A 27 5.69 18.17 4.26
CA THR A 27 4.42 18.62 3.67
C THR A 27 4.72 19.40 2.39
N ILE A 28 4.04 19.05 1.31
CA ILE A 28 4.23 19.65 -0.03
C ILE A 28 2.87 20.15 -0.50
N GLU A 29 2.84 21.33 -1.14
CA GLU A 29 1.62 21.85 -1.77
C GLU A 29 1.14 20.89 -2.87
N PRO A 30 -0.11 20.39 -2.80
CA PRO A 30 -0.58 19.36 -3.71
C PRO A 30 -0.77 19.92 -5.13
N GLY A 31 -0.17 19.23 -6.10
CA GLY A 31 -0.45 19.42 -7.51
C GLY A 31 -1.91 19.16 -7.89
N PRO A 32 -2.32 19.62 -9.08
CA PRO A 32 -3.73 19.63 -9.50
C PRO A 32 -4.32 18.23 -9.67
N ASP A 33 -3.54 17.26 -10.11
CA ASP A 33 -3.96 15.89 -10.36
C ASP A 33 -3.11 14.85 -9.60
N LEU A 34 -3.54 13.60 -9.64
CA LEU A 34 -2.88 12.50 -8.93
C LEU A 34 -1.40 12.35 -9.36
N VAL A 35 -1.13 12.43 -10.65
CA VAL A 35 0.21 12.17 -11.20
C VAL A 35 1.16 13.32 -10.84
N ALA A 36 0.69 14.56 -10.91
CA ALA A 36 1.43 15.73 -10.47
C ALA A 36 1.78 15.64 -8.98
N ARG A 37 0.82 15.26 -8.13
CA ARG A 37 1.07 15.04 -6.69
C ARG A 37 2.10 13.95 -6.44
N LEU A 38 2.05 12.84 -7.19
CA LEU A 38 3.03 11.76 -7.08
C LEU A 38 4.43 12.22 -7.49
N ARG A 39 4.56 12.92 -8.63
CA ARG A 39 5.86 13.45 -9.08
C ARG A 39 6.48 14.41 -8.06
N GLN A 40 5.69 15.38 -7.56
CA GLN A 40 6.16 16.32 -6.54
C GLN A 40 6.59 15.61 -5.25
N ALA A 41 5.84 14.59 -4.81
CA ALA A 41 6.19 13.81 -3.64
C ALA A 41 7.51 13.03 -3.84
N LEU A 42 7.73 12.47 -5.04
CA LEU A 42 8.96 11.75 -5.37
C LEU A 42 10.17 12.67 -5.50
N ASP A 43 9.99 13.84 -6.12
CA ASP A 43 11.06 14.84 -6.29
C ASP A 43 11.56 15.37 -4.94
N ALA A 44 10.69 15.44 -3.94
CA ALA A 44 11.02 15.94 -2.62
C ALA A 44 11.42 14.85 -1.61
N ALA A 45 11.08 13.58 -1.89
CA ALA A 45 11.44 12.46 -1.05
C ALA A 45 12.95 12.16 -1.17
N PRO A 46 13.62 11.72 -0.10
CA PRO A 46 14.97 11.19 -0.21
C PRO A 46 14.98 9.95 -1.12
N ALA A 47 16.09 9.73 -1.81
CA ALA A 47 16.26 8.56 -2.67
C ALA A 47 16.01 7.26 -1.87
N ALA A 48 15.04 6.46 -2.31
CA ALA A 48 14.62 5.26 -1.63
C ALA A 48 14.51 4.11 -2.64
N THR A 49 14.81 2.88 -2.22
CA THR A 49 14.63 1.71 -3.09
C THR A 49 13.15 1.34 -3.29
N ARG A 50 12.29 1.80 -2.37
CA ARG A 50 10.87 1.49 -2.32
C ARG A 50 10.07 2.67 -1.80
N TYR A 51 8.87 2.82 -2.35
CA TYR A 51 7.90 3.83 -1.97
C TYR A 51 6.62 3.15 -1.47
N LEU A 52 6.13 3.61 -0.31
CA LEU A 52 4.83 3.22 0.23
C LEU A 52 3.86 4.38 -0.01
N ILE A 53 2.79 4.13 -0.77
CA ILE A 53 1.77 5.13 -1.11
C ILE A 53 0.44 4.74 -0.47
N HIS A 54 -0.11 5.68 0.29
CA HIS A 54 -1.43 5.58 0.91
C HIS A 54 -2.32 6.74 0.46
N THR A 55 -3.58 6.43 0.15
CA THR A 55 -4.63 7.44 -0.03
C THR A 55 -5.34 7.65 1.29
N THR A 56 -5.50 8.91 1.69
CA THR A 56 -6.27 9.27 2.89
C THR A 56 -7.78 9.32 2.59
N PRO A 57 -8.64 8.83 3.50
CA PRO A 57 -8.32 8.24 4.80
C PRO A 57 -7.72 6.83 4.65
N ALA A 58 -6.61 6.58 5.37
CA ALA A 58 -5.96 5.28 5.38
C ALA A 58 -6.64 4.37 6.42
N PRO A 59 -7.05 3.14 6.05
CA PRO A 59 -7.34 2.12 7.04
C PRO A 59 -6.13 1.91 7.97
N LEU A 60 -6.38 1.60 9.25
CA LEU A 60 -5.30 1.26 10.18
C LEU A 60 -4.78 -0.13 9.81
N PHE A 61 -3.64 -0.19 9.12
CA PHE A 61 -2.95 -1.45 8.84
C PHE A 61 -1.93 -1.73 9.93
N PRO A 62 -1.96 -2.91 10.58
CA PRO A 62 -0.89 -3.31 11.49
C PRO A 62 0.41 -3.46 10.69
N LEU A 63 1.51 -2.93 11.24
CA LEU A 63 2.86 -3.22 10.75
C LEU A 63 3.37 -4.52 11.42
N PRO A 64 4.11 -5.39 10.70
CA PRO A 64 4.45 -5.30 9.28
C PRO A 64 3.23 -5.55 8.39
N LEU A 65 3.20 -4.91 7.22
CA LEU A 65 2.10 -5.07 6.28
C LEU A 65 1.94 -6.55 5.86
N PRO A 66 0.72 -6.99 5.54
CA PRO A 66 0.51 -8.32 4.98
C PRO A 66 1.46 -8.57 3.80
N GLY A 67 2.28 -9.63 3.88
CA GLY A 67 3.24 -10.01 2.84
C GLY A 67 4.58 -9.25 2.86
N GLU A 68 4.80 -8.32 3.79
CA GLU A 68 6.09 -7.68 4.02
C GLU A 68 7.11 -8.72 4.53
N GLY A 69 8.29 -8.78 3.89
CA GLY A 69 9.31 -9.79 4.20
C GLY A 69 9.11 -11.16 3.54
N GLN A 70 8.01 -11.42 2.82
CA GLN A 70 7.79 -12.70 2.10
C GLN A 70 8.61 -12.86 0.80
N GLY A 71 9.82 -12.29 0.73
CA GLY A 71 10.84 -12.62 -0.27
C GLY A 71 10.31 -12.89 -1.68
N GLY A 72 9.88 -11.85 -2.40
CA GLY A 72 9.22 -12.05 -3.69
C GLY A 72 9.69 -11.17 -4.84
N GLY A 73 10.58 -10.20 -4.63
CA GLY A 73 11.13 -9.36 -5.72
C GLY A 73 10.09 -8.60 -6.56
N TYR A 74 8.80 -8.62 -6.18
CA TYR A 74 7.76 -7.97 -6.97
C TYR A 74 7.97 -6.46 -6.93
N PRO A 75 8.07 -5.81 -8.08
CA PRO A 75 8.37 -4.40 -8.15
C PRO A 75 7.15 -3.53 -7.81
N LEU A 76 5.97 -4.16 -7.66
CA LEU A 76 4.71 -3.52 -7.27
C LEU A 76 3.78 -4.51 -6.55
N SER A 77 3.30 -4.12 -5.37
CA SER A 77 2.24 -4.82 -4.65
C SER A 77 1.22 -3.86 -4.02
N ALA A 78 -0.01 -4.33 -3.85
CA ALA A 78 -1.06 -3.58 -3.17
C ALA A 78 -1.85 -4.49 -2.23
N VAL A 79 -2.22 -3.97 -1.07
CA VAL A 79 -3.12 -4.65 -0.13
C VAL A 79 -4.56 -4.51 -0.60
N ALA A 80 -5.31 -5.59 -0.52
CA ALA A 80 -6.71 -5.68 -0.90
C ALA A 80 -7.50 -6.55 0.06
N VAL A 81 -8.80 -6.32 0.16
CA VAL A 81 -9.74 -7.14 0.93
C VAL A 81 -10.61 -7.97 -0.02
N PRO A 82 -10.89 -9.25 0.29
CA PRO A 82 -11.78 -10.07 -0.52
C PRO A 82 -13.21 -9.52 -0.48
N VAL A 83 -13.93 -9.65 -1.59
CA VAL A 83 -15.35 -9.23 -1.63
C VAL A 83 -16.23 -10.30 -1.01
N SER A 84 -16.98 -9.95 0.04
CA SER A 84 -17.95 -10.82 0.69
C SER A 84 -19.33 -10.81 0.01
N ASP A 85 -19.71 -9.67 -0.56
CA ASP A 85 -21.06 -9.47 -1.06
C ASP A 85 -21.27 -10.11 -2.44
N THR A 86 -22.54 -10.27 -2.82
CA THR A 86 -22.86 -10.73 -4.18
C THR A 86 -22.69 -9.58 -5.16
N CYS A 87 -21.71 -9.69 -6.07
CA CYS A 87 -21.50 -8.70 -7.13
C CYS A 87 -22.34 -9.01 -8.37
N LYS A 88 -22.82 -7.96 -9.03
CA LYS A 88 -23.58 -8.04 -10.29
C LYS A 88 -22.88 -7.23 -11.37
N GLU A 89 -22.79 -7.78 -12.58
CA GLU A 89 -22.43 -7.01 -13.78
C GLU A 89 -23.70 -6.33 -14.29
N VAL A 90 -23.65 -5.02 -14.48
CA VAL A 90 -24.78 -4.20 -14.97
C VAL A 90 -24.40 -3.59 -16.32
N ILE A 91 -25.27 -3.72 -17.32
CA ILE A 91 -25.15 -3.09 -18.64
C ILE A 91 -26.45 -2.36 -18.93
N ASP A 92 -26.36 -1.09 -19.32
CA ASP A 92 -27.52 -0.22 -19.63
C ASP A 92 -28.61 -0.23 -18.54
N GLY A 93 -28.18 -0.26 -17.27
CA GLY A 93 -29.07 -0.29 -16.11
C GLY A 93 -29.69 -1.65 -15.77
N VAL A 94 -29.39 -2.71 -16.54
CA VAL A 94 -29.92 -4.06 -16.33
C VAL A 94 -28.84 -5.00 -15.80
N ILE A 95 -29.19 -5.83 -14.81
CA ILE A 95 -28.31 -6.88 -14.29
C ILE A 95 -28.11 -7.96 -15.35
N ARG A 96 -26.89 -8.11 -15.86
CA ARG A 96 -26.52 -9.12 -16.86
C ARG A 96 -26.22 -10.48 -16.23
N ARG A 97 -25.43 -10.49 -15.15
CA ARG A 97 -25.07 -11.73 -14.44
C ARG A 97 -24.54 -11.44 -13.04
N THR A 98 -24.49 -12.48 -12.23
CA THR A 98 -23.70 -12.49 -10.98
C THR A 98 -22.23 -12.71 -11.32
N VAL A 99 -21.34 -11.90 -10.74
CA VAL A 99 -19.89 -12.07 -10.87
C VAL A 99 -19.39 -12.99 -9.74
N PRO A 100 -18.54 -13.99 -10.01
CA PRO A 100 -17.96 -14.85 -8.98
C PRO A 100 -17.12 -14.02 -7.98
N ARG A 101 -17.65 -13.79 -6.78
CA ARG A 101 -16.98 -12.96 -5.74
C ARG A 101 -15.63 -13.50 -5.31
N ASP A 102 -15.41 -14.82 -5.40
CA ASP A 102 -14.14 -15.46 -5.03
C ASP A 102 -12.97 -15.06 -5.93
N SER A 103 -13.26 -14.41 -7.06
CA SER A 103 -12.27 -13.82 -7.98
C SER A 103 -12.10 -12.30 -7.82
N LEU A 104 -12.82 -11.69 -6.88
CA LEU A 104 -12.87 -10.24 -6.69
C LEU A 104 -12.22 -9.83 -5.37
N ALA A 105 -11.48 -8.73 -5.42
CA ALA A 105 -10.94 -8.05 -4.25
C ALA A 105 -11.02 -6.54 -4.45
N THR A 106 -11.25 -5.81 -3.36
CA THR A 106 -11.19 -4.36 -3.32
C THR A 106 -9.80 -3.95 -2.89
N ILE A 107 -9.08 -3.21 -3.74
CA ILE A 107 -7.76 -2.68 -3.38
C ILE A 107 -7.95 -1.51 -2.42
N THR A 108 -7.40 -1.64 -1.23
CA THR A 108 -7.51 -0.65 -0.15
C THR A 108 -6.22 0.16 0.04
N GLY A 109 -5.12 -0.29 -0.57
CA GLY A 109 -3.78 0.15 -0.19
C GLY A 109 -3.36 -0.43 1.17
N PRO A 110 -2.11 -0.24 1.61
CA PRO A 110 -1.03 0.49 0.94
C PRO A 110 -0.60 -0.11 -0.38
N TRP A 111 0.00 0.74 -1.19
CA TRP A 111 0.73 0.36 -2.39
C TRP A 111 2.22 0.44 -2.10
N ILE A 112 2.95 -0.61 -2.44
CA ILE A 112 4.41 -0.64 -2.35
C ILE A 112 4.94 -0.72 -3.77
N PHE A 113 5.72 0.26 -4.17
CA PHE A 113 6.45 0.29 -5.43
C PHE A 113 7.95 0.16 -5.15
N SER A 114 8.65 -0.56 -6.02
CA SER A 114 10.08 -0.29 -6.25
C SER A 114 10.23 1.05 -6.98
N ASP A 115 11.35 1.72 -6.75
CA ASP A 115 11.70 2.93 -7.48
C ASP A 115 11.61 2.75 -9.01
N GLU A 116 12.21 1.67 -9.52
CA GLU A 116 12.19 1.32 -10.95
C GLU A 116 10.77 1.24 -11.50
N ALA A 117 9.87 0.45 -10.87
CA ALA A 117 8.51 0.31 -11.41
C ALA A 117 7.67 1.59 -11.31
N LEU A 118 7.90 2.44 -10.31
CA LEU A 118 7.18 3.70 -10.19
C LEU A 118 7.64 4.69 -11.27
N THR A 119 8.95 4.83 -11.43
CA THR A 119 9.55 5.70 -12.45
C THR A 119 9.19 5.24 -13.87
N ASP A 120 9.32 3.95 -14.17
CA ASP A 120 8.88 3.35 -15.44
C ASP A 120 7.38 3.54 -15.67
N GLY A 121 6.58 3.35 -14.63
CA GLY A 121 5.14 3.51 -14.68
C GLY A 121 4.73 4.93 -15.09
N LEU A 122 5.35 5.92 -14.43
CA LEU A 122 5.14 7.35 -14.70
C LEU A 122 5.61 7.74 -16.10
N ALA A 123 6.72 7.17 -16.58
CA ALA A 123 7.22 7.41 -17.93
C ALA A 123 6.26 6.88 -19.01
N ARG A 124 5.69 5.68 -18.81
CA ARG A 124 4.78 5.03 -19.79
C ARG A 124 3.42 5.73 -19.93
N ILE A 125 3.02 6.54 -18.97
CA ILE A 125 1.76 7.30 -19.02
C ILE A 125 1.96 8.75 -19.46
N ALA A 126 3.19 9.15 -19.83
CA ALA A 126 3.47 10.51 -20.29
C ALA A 126 2.55 10.94 -21.44
N GLY A 127 1.99 12.14 -21.34
CA GLY A 127 1.00 12.69 -22.26
C GLY A 127 -0.45 12.27 -22.00
N ARG A 128 -0.71 11.42 -20.99
CA ARG A 128 -2.04 10.92 -20.60
C ARG A 128 -2.32 11.11 -19.11
N GLU A 129 -1.52 11.92 -18.42
CA GLU A 129 -1.56 12.06 -16.96
C GLU A 129 -2.94 12.50 -16.44
N ARG A 130 -3.63 13.37 -17.18
CA ARG A 130 -4.95 13.89 -16.78
C ARG A 130 -6.06 12.84 -16.78
N ASP A 131 -5.88 11.74 -17.52
CA ASP A 131 -6.84 10.64 -17.57
C ASP A 131 -6.69 9.70 -16.36
N ILE A 132 -5.62 9.87 -15.57
CA ILE A 132 -5.27 9.00 -14.46
C ILE A 132 -5.77 9.60 -13.15
N THR A 133 -6.90 9.08 -12.66
CA THR A 133 -7.56 9.56 -11.44
C THR A 133 -7.26 8.73 -10.20
N GLU A 134 -6.80 7.48 -10.37
CA GLU A 134 -6.51 6.53 -9.29
C GLU A 134 -5.29 5.64 -9.61
N LEU A 135 -4.68 5.06 -8.57
CA LEU A 135 -3.48 4.21 -8.71
C LEU A 135 -3.73 2.94 -9.52
N VAL A 136 -4.95 2.36 -9.45
CA VAL A 136 -5.36 1.25 -10.31
C VAL A 136 -5.32 1.68 -11.79
N GLY A 137 -5.84 2.87 -12.08
CA GLY A 137 -5.82 3.48 -13.41
C GLY A 137 -4.40 3.70 -13.92
N LEU A 138 -3.50 4.19 -13.06
CA LEU A 138 -2.08 4.34 -13.38
C LEU A 138 -1.47 2.99 -13.79
N CYS A 139 -1.66 1.96 -12.96
CA CYS A 139 -1.12 0.63 -13.21
C CYS A 139 -1.66 0.04 -14.52
N LYS A 140 -2.96 0.22 -14.78
CA LYS A 140 -3.63 -0.23 -16.01
C LYS A 140 -3.08 0.49 -17.25
N ALA A 141 -2.95 1.81 -17.20
CA ALA A 141 -2.45 2.63 -18.30
C ALA A 141 -0.95 2.37 -18.61
N ALA A 142 -0.16 2.10 -17.57
CA ALA A 142 1.26 1.74 -17.66
C ALA A 142 1.51 0.25 -17.93
N ARG A 143 0.45 -0.58 -17.95
CA ARG A 143 0.50 -2.05 -18.10
C ARG A 143 1.39 -2.73 -17.04
N LEU A 144 1.33 -2.25 -15.81
CA LEU A 144 2.06 -2.82 -14.68
C LEU A 144 1.29 -4.04 -14.14
N LYS A 145 2.04 -5.10 -13.80
CA LYS A 145 1.49 -6.25 -13.08
C LYS A 145 1.53 -5.95 -11.58
N VAL A 146 0.37 -5.97 -10.94
CA VAL A 146 0.22 -5.72 -9.50
C VAL A 146 0.14 -7.06 -8.78
N ARG A 147 1.03 -7.29 -7.80
CA ARG A 147 0.80 -8.38 -6.84
C ARG A 147 -0.25 -7.93 -5.83
N VAL A 148 -1.40 -8.59 -5.84
CA VAL A 148 -2.43 -8.38 -4.83
C VAL A 148 -2.09 -9.20 -3.59
N VAL A 149 -2.05 -8.54 -2.44
CA VAL A 149 -1.93 -9.20 -1.14
C VAL A 149 -3.26 -9.09 -0.43
N LEU A 150 -3.88 -10.23 -0.15
CA LEU A 150 -5.17 -10.27 0.52
C LEU A 150 -4.98 -10.10 2.03
N ASP A 151 -5.57 -9.05 2.57
CA ASP A 151 -5.81 -8.89 4.01
C ASP A 151 -7.04 -9.73 4.40
N ARG A 152 -6.92 -10.53 5.46
CA ARG A 152 -7.91 -11.53 5.86
C ARG A 152 -8.43 -11.28 7.26
#